data_AF-A0A9W7YFA8-F1
#
_entry.id   AF-A0A9W7YFA8-F1
#
_cell.length_a   1.000
_cell.length_b   1.000
_cell.length_c   1.000
_cell.angle_alpha   90.00
_cell.angle_beta   90.00
_cell.angle_gamma   90.00
#
_symmetry.space_group_name_H-M   'P 1'
#
loop_
_entity.id
_entity.type
_entity.pdbx_description
1 polymer ?
#
loop_
_entity_poly.entity_id
_entity_poly.type
_entity_poly.pdbx_seq_one_letter_code
_entity_poly.pdbx_strand_id
1 'polypeptide(L)'
;MFDRGASHGGAQSAGGVLRPGLGGFELGECLGEYRGMGKLQRALYAAEHCPELSVNSLQLAMDEVKQSTYDAARYQLVAKQLARLTGSSAEDPGWLVNANHAASELNKEIAAKLDRARKQNSKRESFRAQCELVELLKKMGRMDEAIRALQDARAYCVDVGEQARLHLEVARIAQVMCRWLQVSSSIQRAESVVAEPSEVVAAELAAMQAQASFGDGKWAAAVGEIQRLSLDRLAAAGVIGGGVVTARDFALYGTLAGLAVLGRDRVKELLIDNVRFSQFLDHMPECQRLLQSFYGARYDDALQRLEQIKSFCLIDPVVGPHMAALQQQIVDNIVVLYTRPFVSIRMASMARALCFASEDALEATLVRMIEAGLIHARIDATTGILVKQIGDPRDDALRKVEKLHGEFSLLAELMATRIQYLEEESGHRPAVAGRR
;
A
#
# COMPACT_ATOMS: atom_id res chain seq x y z
N MET A 1 -25.08 -60.76 -20.59
CA MET A 1 -23.64 -60.83 -20.90
C MET A 1 -23.46 -60.43 -22.36
N PHE A 2 -22.45 -59.60 -22.66
CA PHE A 2 -22.18 -58.88 -23.92
C PHE A 2 -22.71 -57.43 -23.99
N ASP A 3 -21.86 -56.56 -23.46
CA ASP A 3 -21.25 -55.38 -24.10
C ASP A 3 -22.04 -54.61 -25.18
N ARG A 4 -22.30 -53.32 -24.90
CA ARG A 4 -22.77 -52.33 -25.86
C ARG A 4 -21.66 -51.27 -26.03
N GLY A 5 -21.12 -51.21 -27.24
CA GLY A 5 -20.30 -50.09 -27.72
C GLY A 5 -21.10 -49.10 -28.59
N ALA A 6 -20.42 -47.99 -28.89
CA ALA A 6 -20.82 -46.77 -29.62
C ALA A 6 -21.64 -45.75 -28.78
N SER A 7 -21.39 -44.43 -28.75
CA SER A 7 -20.33 -43.52 -29.23
C SER A 7 -20.86 -42.07 -29.04
N HIS A 8 -20.05 -41.12 -28.53
CA HIS A 8 -19.88 -39.73 -29.02
C HIS A 8 -19.70 -38.63 -27.95
N GLY A 9 -18.74 -37.75 -28.23
CA GLY A 9 -18.62 -36.36 -27.75
C GLY A 9 -17.93 -36.21 -26.38
N GLY A 10 -16.73 -35.67 -26.23
CA GLY A 10 -16.13 -34.56 -26.95
C GLY A 10 -16.36 -33.26 -26.16
N ALA A 11 -15.47 -32.94 -25.22
CA ALA A 11 -15.19 -31.57 -24.76
C ALA A 11 -13.96 -31.59 -23.85
N GLN A 12 -12.78 -31.51 -24.48
CA GLN A 12 -11.63 -30.86 -23.85
C GLN A 12 -11.96 -29.37 -23.81
N SER A 13 -11.94 -28.73 -22.63
CA SER A 13 -11.94 -27.28 -22.54
C SER A 13 -10.95 -26.81 -21.49
N ALA A 14 -10.02 -25.98 -22.01
CA ALA A 14 -9.34 -24.86 -21.40
C ALA A 14 -8.44 -25.14 -20.18
N GLY A 15 -7.15 -24.82 -20.36
CA GLY A 15 -6.13 -24.92 -19.33
C GLY A 15 -6.48 -24.04 -18.14
N GLY A 16 -6.69 -24.70 -17.00
CA GLY A 16 -6.72 -24.05 -15.72
C GLY A 16 -5.32 -23.53 -15.41
N VAL A 17 -5.19 -22.20 -15.33
CA VAL A 17 -4.17 -21.62 -14.46
C VAL A 17 -4.46 -22.19 -13.08
N LEU A 18 -3.65 -23.14 -12.62
CA LEU A 18 -3.61 -23.59 -11.24
C LEU A 18 -3.34 -22.34 -10.39
N ARG A 19 -4.41 -21.69 -9.94
CA ARG A 19 -4.32 -20.75 -8.82
C ARG A 19 -3.67 -21.55 -7.70
N PRO A 20 -2.60 -21.05 -7.04
CA PRO A 20 -2.08 -21.74 -5.87
C PRO A 20 -3.25 -21.80 -4.87
N GLY A 21 -3.80 -23.00 -4.65
CA GLY A 21 -4.76 -23.18 -3.57
C GLY A 21 -4.04 -22.81 -2.28
N LEU A 22 -4.70 -22.06 -1.41
CA LEU A 22 -4.19 -21.76 -0.06
C LEU A 22 -4.33 -22.99 0.85
N GLY A 23 -4.62 -24.17 0.28
CA GLY A 23 -4.64 -25.45 0.98
C GLY A 23 -3.29 -25.73 1.65
N GLY A 24 -3.29 -25.79 2.98
CA GLY A 24 -2.09 -25.97 3.78
C GLY A 24 -1.37 -24.67 4.16
N PHE A 25 -1.90 -23.49 3.81
CA PHE A 25 -1.37 -22.22 4.32
C PHE A 25 -1.70 -22.08 5.81
N GLU A 26 -0.66 -22.07 6.64
CA GLU A 26 -0.79 -21.95 8.09
C GLU A 26 -1.05 -20.49 8.50
N LEU A 27 -2.31 -20.06 8.34
CA LEU A 27 -2.75 -18.70 8.67
C LEU A 27 -2.45 -18.32 10.12
N GLY A 28 -2.55 -19.27 11.05
CA GLY A 28 -2.27 -19.05 12.48
C GLY A 28 -0.82 -18.64 12.74
N GLU A 29 0.15 -19.30 12.09
CA GLU A 29 1.56 -18.93 12.18
C GLU A 29 1.81 -17.57 11.54
N CYS A 30 1.22 -17.33 10.36
CA CYS A 30 1.38 -16.06 9.67
C CYS A 30 0.82 -14.88 10.46
N LEU A 31 -0.34 -15.05 11.12
CA LEU A 31 -0.96 -14.00 11.91
C LEU A 31 -0.42 -13.93 13.36
N GLY A 32 0.39 -14.90 13.79
CA GLY A 32 0.94 -14.98 15.15
C GLY A 32 1.93 -13.87 15.52
N GLU A 33 2.56 -13.23 14.52
CA GLU A 33 3.46 -12.09 14.72
C GLU A 33 2.71 -10.76 14.99
N TYR A 34 1.41 -10.71 14.66
CA TYR A 34 0.57 -9.53 14.86
C TYR A 34 -0.16 -9.57 16.21
N ARG A 35 -0.58 -8.40 16.70
CA ARG A 35 -1.29 -8.27 17.98
C ARG A 35 -2.42 -7.25 17.90
N GLY A 36 -3.43 -7.43 18.76
CA GLY A 36 -4.51 -6.47 18.93
C GLY A 36 -5.21 -6.13 17.62
N MET A 37 -5.40 -4.83 17.38
CA MET A 37 -6.16 -4.37 16.21
C MET A 37 -5.47 -4.68 14.87
N GLY A 38 -4.14 -4.78 14.83
CA GLY A 38 -3.41 -5.12 13.61
C GLY A 38 -3.69 -6.56 13.17
N LYS A 39 -3.70 -7.50 14.13
CA LYS A 39 -4.07 -8.90 13.89
C LYS A 39 -5.54 -9.04 13.51
N LEU A 40 -6.42 -8.36 14.25
CA LEU A 40 -7.85 -8.36 13.98
C LEU A 40 -8.16 -7.87 12.55
N GLN A 41 -7.56 -6.77 12.13
CA GLN A 41 -7.76 -6.21 10.80
C GLN A 41 -7.31 -7.18 9.70
N ARG A 42 -6.12 -7.79 9.84
CA ARG A 42 -5.60 -8.78 8.89
C ARG A 42 -6.48 -10.03 8.81
N ALA A 43 -6.93 -10.53 9.96
CA ALA A 43 -7.84 -11.68 10.01
C ALA A 43 -9.17 -11.37 9.30
N LEU A 44 -9.77 -10.19 9.55
CA LEU A 44 -11.00 -9.79 8.86
C LEU A 44 -10.79 -9.59 7.36
N TYR A 45 -9.69 -8.95 6.96
CA TYR A 45 -9.35 -8.77 5.55
C TYR A 45 -9.19 -10.10 4.84
N ALA A 46 -8.42 -11.03 5.42
CA ALA A 46 -8.26 -12.39 4.89
C ALA A 46 -9.60 -13.14 4.81
N ALA A 47 -10.49 -12.96 5.79
CA ALA A 47 -11.81 -13.60 5.77
C ALA A 47 -12.68 -13.15 4.59
N GLU A 48 -12.59 -11.87 4.20
CA GLU A 48 -13.37 -11.29 3.12
C GLU A 48 -12.78 -11.62 1.73
N HIS A 49 -11.45 -11.65 1.61
CA HIS A 49 -10.77 -11.76 0.31
C HIS A 49 -10.33 -13.18 -0.04
N CYS A 50 -10.24 -14.08 0.95
CA CYS A 50 -9.79 -15.47 0.76
C CYS A 50 -10.86 -16.48 1.25
N PRO A 51 -11.79 -16.92 0.38
CA PRO A 51 -12.87 -17.85 0.75
C PRO A 51 -12.40 -19.15 1.42
N GLU A 52 -11.25 -19.67 0.97
CA GLU A 52 -10.63 -20.89 1.50
C GLU A 52 -10.18 -20.75 2.96
N LEU A 53 -9.85 -19.53 3.38
CA LEU A 53 -9.37 -19.23 4.73
C LEU A 53 -10.46 -18.61 5.62
N SER A 54 -11.64 -18.28 5.09
CA SER A 54 -12.66 -17.48 5.79
C SER A 54 -13.04 -18.00 7.16
N VAL A 55 -13.25 -19.31 7.32
CA VAL A 55 -13.65 -19.89 8.62
C VAL A 55 -12.53 -19.73 9.66
N ASN A 56 -11.29 -20.08 9.31
CA ASN A 56 -10.14 -19.96 10.21
C ASN A 56 -9.86 -18.48 10.53
N SER A 57 -9.87 -17.61 9.53
CA SER A 57 -9.73 -16.16 9.69
C SER A 57 -10.77 -15.57 10.64
N LEU A 58 -12.05 -15.94 10.52
CA LEU A 58 -13.11 -15.46 11.41
C LEU A 58 -12.98 -16.01 12.83
N GLN A 59 -12.51 -17.24 13.01
CA GLN A 59 -12.20 -17.79 14.34
C GLN A 59 -11.08 -17.00 15.01
N LEU A 60 -9.96 -16.77 14.30
CA LEU A 60 -8.85 -15.95 14.81
C LEU A 60 -9.28 -14.51 15.11
N ALA A 61 -10.10 -13.91 14.26
CA ALA A 61 -10.66 -12.57 14.49
C ALA A 61 -11.54 -12.55 15.75
N MET A 62 -12.39 -13.56 15.93
CA MET A 62 -13.27 -13.68 17.09
C MET A 62 -12.49 -13.80 18.39
N ASP A 63 -11.45 -14.64 18.41
CA ASP A 63 -10.57 -14.80 19.57
C ASP A 63 -9.82 -13.51 19.91
N GLU A 64 -9.30 -12.81 18.89
CA GLU A 64 -8.59 -11.55 19.08
C GLU A 64 -9.51 -10.44 19.61
N VAL A 65 -10.77 -10.38 19.13
CA VAL A 65 -11.79 -9.46 19.67
C VAL A 65 -12.02 -9.73 21.15
N LYS A 66 -12.14 -11.00 21.56
CA LYS A 66 -12.35 -11.38 22.97
C LYS A 66 -11.17 -11.02 23.86
N GLN A 67 -9.94 -11.19 23.37
CA GLN A 67 -8.71 -11.00 24.15
C GLN A 67 -8.30 -9.53 24.27
N SER A 68 -8.48 -8.75 23.20
CA SER A 68 -7.82 -7.45 23.06
C SER A 68 -8.79 -6.26 23.07
N THR A 69 -10.11 -6.49 23.04
CA THR A 69 -11.10 -5.42 22.80
C THR A 69 -12.36 -5.55 23.68
N TYR A 70 -13.19 -4.51 23.66
CA TYR A 70 -14.57 -4.50 24.16
C TYR A 70 -15.58 -4.30 23.01
N ASP A 71 -15.19 -4.64 21.79
CA ASP A 71 -15.98 -4.36 20.59
C ASP A 71 -17.08 -5.40 20.39
N ALA A 72 -18.18 -5.23 21.13
CA ALA A 72 -19.35 -6.09 21.07
C ALA A 72 -20.00 -6.11 19.68
N ALA A 73 -20.00 -4.98 18.97
CA ALA A 73 -20.61 -4.87 17.63
C ALA A 73 -19.83 -5.71 16.61
N ARG A 74 -18.50 -5.60 16.61
CA ARG A 74 -17.63 -6.40 15.75
C ARG A 74 -17.67 -7.88 16.12
N TYR A 75 -17.69 -8.21 17.41
CA TYR A 75 -17.87 -9.60 17.87
C TYR A 75 -19.14 -10.23 17.28
N GLN A 76 -20.29 -9.54 17.42
CA GLN A 76 -21.57 -10.01 16.88
C GLN A 76 -21.54 -10.16 15.36
N LEU A 77 -20.89 -9.23 14.64
CA LEU A 77 -20.75 -9.32 13.19
C LEU A 77 -19.96 -10.57 12.79
N VAL A 78 -18.80 -10.80 13.42
CA VAL A 78 -17.94 -11.96 13.17
C VAL A 78 -18.66 -13.26 13.52
N ALA A 79 -19.32 -13.33 14.68
CA ALA A 79 -20.08 -14.50 15.11
C ALA A 79 -21.22 -14.84 14.12
N LYS A 80 -21.94 -13.82 13.61
CA LYS A 80 -22.97 -14.01 12.58
C LYS A 80 -22.39 -14.50 11.26
N GLN A 81 -21.25 -13.97 10.82
CA GLN A 81 -20.57 -14.45 9.62
C GLN A 81 -20.09 -15.89 9.77
N LEU A 82 -19.50 -16.23 10.91
CA LEU A 82 -19.02 -17.58 11.21
C LEU A 82 -20.20 -18.58 11.25
N ALA A 83 -21.30 -18.23 11.90
CA ALA A 83 -22.50 -19.07 11.96
C ALA A 83 -23.11 -19.33 10.59
N ARG A 84 -23.05 -18.37 9.66
CA ARG A 84 -23.50 -18.56 8.27
C ARG A 84 -22.64 -19.59 7.52
N LEU A 85 -21.34 -19.65 7.81
CA LEU A 85 -20.41 -20.57 7.13
C LEU A 85 -20.37 -21.96 7.76
N THR A 86 -20.54 -22.07 9.09
CA THR A 86 -20.43 -23.35 9.82
C THR A 86 -21.78 -23.97 10.17
N GLY A 87 -22.88 -23.23 10.03
CA GLY A 87 -24.23 -23.67 10.41
C GLY A 87 -24.46 -23.76 11.93
N SER A 88 -23.48 -23.37 12.76
CA SER A 88 -23.54 -23.45 14.22
C SER A 88 -23.36 -22.08 14.86
N SER A 89 -24.10 -21.78 15.93
CA SER A 89 -23.90 -20.55 16.68
C SER A 89 -22.53 -20.55 17.34
N ALA A 90 -21.73 -19.51 17.05
CA ALA A 90 -20.43 -19.27 17.66
C ALA A 90 -20.48 -18.14 18.72
N GLU A 91 -21.68 -17.63 19.00
CA GLU A 91 -21.87 -16.49 19.89
C GLU A 91 -21.77 -16.90 21.37
N ASP A 92 -21.07 -16.07 22.14
CA ASP A 92 -20.93 -16.16 23.59
C ASP A 92 -21.65 -14.97 24.25
N PRO A 93 -22.91 -15.16 24.69
CA PRO A 93 -23.69 -14.09 25.30
C PRO A 93 -23.07 -13.58 26.61
N GLY A 94 -22.35 -14.44 27.33
CA GLY A 94 -21.71 -14.07 28.60
C GLY A 94 -20.59 -13.05 28.38
N TRP A 95 -19.73 -13.29 27.38
CA TRP A 95 -18.70 -12.32 27.00
C TRP A 95 -19.32 -10.98 26.56
N LEU A 96 -20.40 -11.00 25.77
CA LEU A 96 -21.05 -9.77 25.30
C LEU A 96 -21.60 -8.89 26.42
N VAL A 97 -22.28 -9.50 27.39
CA VAL A 97 -22.79 -8.78 28.57
C VAL A 97 -21.63 -8.21 29.38
N ASN A 98 -20.59 -9.01 29.63
CA ASN A 98 -19.42 -8.59 30.41
C ASN A 98 -18.63 -7.48 29.73
N ALA A 99 -18.39 -7.56 28.42
CA ALA A 99 -17.67 -6.56 27.64
C ALA A 99 -18.43 -5.22 27.61
N ASN A 100 -19.74 -5.25 27.36
CA ASN A 100 -20.58 -4.04 27.37
C ASN A 100 -20.66 -3.41 28.77
N HIS A 101 -20.80 -4.24 29.81
CA HIS A 101 -20.81 -3.76 31.18
C HIS A 101 -19.47 -3.11 31.55
N ALA A 102 -18.35 -3.78 31.27
CA ALA A 102 -17.00 -3.26 31.53
C ALA A 102 -16.74 -1.94 30.78
N ALA A 103 -17.08 -1.86 29.49
CA ALA A 103 -16.92 -0.65 28.70
C ALA A 103 -17.80 0.49 29.23
N SER A 104 -19.05 0.19 29.62
CA SER A 104 -19.98 1.18 30.20
C SER A 104 -19.48 1.74 31.53
N GLU A 105 -19.01 0.88 32.43
CA GLU A 105 -18.47 1.31 33.73
C GLU A 105 -17.20 2.14 33.58
N LEU A 106 -16.25 1.71 32.73
CA LEU A 106 -15.05 2.50 32.42
C LEU A 106 -15.42 3.86 31.81
N ASN A 107 -16.39 3.91 30.90
CA ASN A 107 -16.83 5.16 30.30
C ASN A 107 -17.44 6.12 31.34
N LYS A 108 -18.23 5.62 32.29
CA LYS A 108 -18.76 6.41 33.41
C LYS A 108 -17.64 6.94 34.31
N GLU A 109 -16.66 6.09 34.63
CA GLU A 109 -15.52 6.49 35.46
C GLU A 109 -14.71 7.60 34.80
N ILE A 110 -14.38 7.45 33.51
CA ILE A 110 -13.64 8.45 32.72
C ILE A 110 -14.44 9.75 32.61
N ALA A 111 -15.75 9.67 32.36
CA ALA A 111 -16.62 10.85 32.34
C ALA A 111 -16.59 11.60 33.68
N ALA A 112 -16.68 10.87 34.81
CA ALA A 112 -16.58 11.47 36.14
C ALA A 112 -15.19 12.06 36.43
N LYS A 113 -14.10 11.48 35.91
CA LYS A 113 -12.75 12.09 35.96
C LYS A 113 -12.70 13.39 35.17
N LEU A 114 -13.24 13.40 33.95
CA LEU A 114 -13.26 14.57 33.08
C LEU A 114 -14.07 15.72 33.68
N ASP A 115 -15.23 15.43 34.27
CA ASP A 115 -16.06 16.42 34.94
C ASP A 115 -15.38 17.01 36.19
N ARG A 116 -14.68 16.17 36.97
CA ARG A 116 -13.89 16.64 38.11
C ARG A 116 -12.74 17.55 37.66
N ALA A 117 -11.98 17.13 36.65
CA ALA A 117 -10.88 17.91 36.11
C ALA A 117 -11.35 19.28 35.57
N ARG A 118 -12.51 19.31 34.89
CA ARG A 118 -13.14 20.55 34.41
C ARG A 118 -13.56 21.47 35.55
N LYS A 119 -14.20 20.93 36.61
CA LYS A 119 -14.58 21.71 37.80
C LYS A 119 -13.38 22.29 38.53
N GLN A 120 -12.26 21.56 38.52
CA GLN A 120 -10.98 22.00 39.10
C GLN A 120 -10.16 22.87 38.14
N ASN A 121 -10.66 23.12 36.92
CA ASN A 121 -9.98 23.85 35.85
C ASN A 121 -8.55 23.33 35.55
N SER A 122 -8.35 22.01 35.72
CA SER A 122 -7.06 21.35 35.55
C SER A 122 -6.91 20.87 34.11
N LYS A 123 -6.12 21.60 33.31
CA LYS A 123 -5.81 21.22 31.93
C LYS A 123 -5.11 19.86 31.84
N ARG A 124 -4.13 19.61 32.72
CA ARG A 124 -3.35 18.37 32.75
C ARG A 124 -4.21 17.14 33.04
N GLU A 125 -5.13 17.24 33.99
CA GLU A 125 -6.05 16.14 34.29
C GLU A 125 -7.10 15.96 33.20
N SER A 126 -7.57 17.05 32.58
CA SER A 126 -8.49 16.98 31.44
C SER A 126 -7.85 16.27 30.25
N PHE A 127 -6.59 16.60 29.95
CA PHE A 127 -5.82 15.95 28.89
C PHE A 127 -5.64 14.45 29.19
N ARG A 128 -5.24 14.09 30.43
CA ARG A 128 -5.08 12.69 30.83
C ARG A 128 -6.39 11.90 30.72
N ALA A 129 -7.50 12.45 31.21
CA ALA A 129 -8.81 11.81 31.12
C ALA A 129 -9.26 11.65 29.65
N GLN A 130 -8.95 12.61 28.78
CA GLN A 130 -9.20 12.47 27.33
C GLN A 130 -8.35 11.38 26.69
N CYS A 131 -7.08 11.23 27.05
CA CYS A 131 -6.27 10.10 26.58
C CYS A 131 -6.84 8.75 27.04
N GLU A 132 -7.33 8.64 28.29
CA GLU A 132 -8.03 7.44 28.78
C GLU A 132 -9.29 7.15 27.96
N LEU A 133 -10.08 8.18 27.61
CA LEU A 133 -11.25 8.04 26.74
C LEU A 133 -10.88 7.51 25.34
N VAL A 134 -9.81 8.06 24.74
CA VAL A 134 -9.32 7.63 23.42
C VAL A 134 -8.94 6.15 23.42
N GLU A 135 -8.23 5.67 24.45
CA GLU A 135 -7.87 4.26 24.58
C GLU A 135 -9.11 3.36 24.75
N LEU A 136 -10.11 3.79 25.52
CA LEU A 136 -11.38 3.06 25.62
C LEU A 136 -12.10 3.02 24.27
N LEU A 137 -12.19 4.15 23.56
CA LEU A 137 -12.84 4.22 22.25
C LEU A 137 -12.13 3.31 21.21
N LYS A 138 -10.80 3.25 21.24
CA LYS A 138 -10.00 2.30 20.43
C LYS A 138 -10.37 0.85 20.76
N LYS A 139 -10.44 0.50 22.05
CA LYS A 139 -10.86 -0.85 22.50
C LYS A 139 -12.31 -1.17 22.16
N MET A 140 -13.19 -0.19 22.08
CA MET A 140 -14.57 -0.37 21.63
C MET A 140 -14.70 -0.42 20.10
N GLY A 141 -13.60 -0.28 19.35
CA GLY A 141 -13.61 -0.23 17.88
C GLY A 141 -14.16 1.08 17.29
N ARG A 142 -14.36 2.12 18.10
CA ARG A 142 -14.94 3.43 17.72
C ARG A 142 -13.85 4.41 17.30
N MET A 143 -13.10 4.05 16.27
CA MET A 143 -11.89 4.77 15.84
C MET A 143 -12.16 6.22 15.39
N ASP A 144 -13.26 6.47 14.68
CA ASP A 144 -13.63 7.84 14.25
C ASP A 144 -14.01 8.75 15.43
N GLU A 145 -14.53 8.18 16.51
CA GLU A 145 -14.82 8.91 17.74
C GLU A 145 -13.55 9.17 18.54
N ALA A 146 -12.62 8.21 18.55
CA ALA A 146 -11.30 8.39 19.14
C ALA A 146 -10.54 9.56 18.47
N ILE A 147 -10.59 9.67 17.13
CA ILE A 147 -9.99 10.80 16.41
C ILE A 147 -10.66 12.13 16.80
N ARG A 148 -12.00 12.17 16.94
CA ARG A 148 -12.71 13.37 17.41
C ARG A 148 -12.32 13.75 18.84
N ALA A 149 -12.23 12.77 19.74
CA ALA A 149 -11.78 13.01 21.11
C ALA A 149 -10.33 13.54 21.17
N LEU A 150 -9.44 13.10 20.27
CA LEU A 150 -8.08 13.67 20.13
C LEU A 150 -8.11 15.12 19.62
N GLN A 151 -9.04 15.48 18.73
CA GLN A 151 -9.21 16.87 18.29
C GLN A 151 -9.69 17.76 19.44
N ASP A 152 -10.65 17.29 20.24
CA ASP A 152 -11.14 17.98 21.44
C ASP A 152 -10.03 18.10 22.50
N ALA A 153 -9.16 17.08 22.60
CA ALA A 153 -8.05 17.05 23.56
C ALA A 153 -7.05 18.19 23.34
N ARG A 154 -6.94 18.72 22.11
CA ARG A 154 -6.03 19.81 21.74
C ARG A 154 -6.21 21.06 22.60
N ALA A 155 -7.43 21.36 23.03
CA ALA A 155 -7.72 22.53 23.87
C ALA A 155 -7.10 22.44 25.28
N TYR A 156 -6.76 21.23 25.73
CA TYR A 156 -6.19 20.97 27.05
C TYR A 156 -4.67 20.81 27.02
N CYS A 157 -4.03 20.74 25.85
CA CYS A 157 -2.58 20.65 25.73
C CYS A 157 -1.90 21.86 26.38
N VAL A 158 -0.88 21.59 27.19
CA VAL A 158 -0.07 22.60 27.87
C VAL A 158 1.23 22.84 27.11
N ASP A 159 1.81 21.78 26.54
CA ASP A 159 3.08 21.84 25.82
C ASP A 159 3.00 21.36 24.36
N VAL A 160 4.07 21.66 23.62
CA VAL A 160 4.23 21.34 22.19
C VAL A 160 4.39 19.83 21.97
N GLY A 161 4.96 19.12 22.95
CA GLY A 161 5.11 17.66 22.91
C GLY A 161 3.78 16.92 23.01
N GLU A 162 2.85 17.39 23.85
CA GLU A 162 1.48 16.90 23.95
C GLU A 162 0.73 17.10 22.64
N GLN A 163 0.93 18.24 21.96
CA GLN A 163 0.34 18.48 20.63
C GLN A 163 0.88 17.51 19.58
N ALA A 164 2.20 17.28 19.54
CA ALA A 164 2.79 16.30 18.64
C ALA A 164 2.32 14.87 18.95
N ARG A 165 2.16 14.52 20.24
CA ARG A 165 1.61 13.23 20.66
C ARG A 165 0.18 13.02 20.17
N LEU A 166 -0.67 14.05 20.18
CA LEU A 166 -2.01 13.94 19.60
C LEU A 166 -1.98 13.62 18.10
N HIS A 167 -1.11 14.30 17.34
CA HIS A 167 -0.94 14.01 15.91
C HIS A 167 -0.40 12.59 15.66
N LEU A 168 0.52 12.12 16.50
CA LEU A 168 1.02 10.75 16.46
C LEU A 168 -0.08 9.71 16.74
N GLU A 169 -0.95 9.94 17.73
CA GLU A 169 -2.09 9.05 18.01
C GLU A 169 -3.11 9.03 16.85
N VAL A 170 -3.36 10.17 16.21
CA VAL A 170 -4.21 10.19 15.00
C VAL A 170 -3.57 9.36 13.88
N ALA A 171 -2.24 9.45 13.70
CA ALA A 171 -1.52 8.64 12.72
C ALA A 171 -1.62 7.13 13.03
N ARG A 172 -1.44 6.72 14.29
CA ARG A 172 -1.60 5.33 14.74
C ARG A 172 -3.00 4.77 14.47
N ILE A 173 -4.04 5.53 14.81
CA ILE A 173 -5.43 5.12 14.54
C ILE A 173 -5.65 5.03 13.03
N ALA A 174 -5.20 6.02 12.25
CA ALA A 174 -5.33 6.02 10.80
C ALA A 174 -4.57 4.86 10.12
N GLN A 175 -3.42 4.46 10.65
CA GLN A 175 -2.63 3.31 10.18
C GLN A 175 -3.43 2.01 10.30
N VAL A 176 -4.03 1.76 11.47
CA VAL A 176 -4.91 0.60 11.72
C VAL A 176 -6.21 0.65 10.89
N MET A 177 -6.60 1.83 10.40
CA MET A 177 -7.74 1.97 9.48
C MET A 177 -7.34 1.93 8.01
N CYS A 178 -6.05 1.75 7.70
CA CYS A 178 -5.49 1.87 6.35
C CYS A 178 -5.85 3.20 5.64
N ARG A 179 -5.94 4.31 6.39
CA ARG A 179 -6.24 5.66 5.86
C ARG A 179 -4.94 6.41 5.55
N TRP A 180 -4.24 5.99 4.49
CA TRP A 180 -2.85 6.39 4.19
C TRP A 180 -2.64 7.91 4.02
N LEU A 181 -3.59 8.60 3.40
CA LEU A 181 -3.55 10.07 3.29
C LEU A 181 -3.63 10.76 4.66
N GLN A 182 -4.45 10.23 5.57
CA GLN A 182 -4.57 10.75 6.93
C GLN A 182 -3.32 10.45 7.76
N VAL A 183 -2.69 9.28 7.55
CA VAL A 183 -1.39 8.94 8.16
C VAL A 183 -0.34 9.98 7.74
N SER A 184 -0.11 10.15 6.44
CA SER A 184 0.91 11.06 5.91
C SER A 184 0.71 12.51 6.37
N SER A 185 -0.54 13.02 6.32
CA SER A 185 -0.85 14.38 6.76
C SER A 185 -0.73 14.57 8.27
N SER A 186 -0.98 13.54 9.07
CA SER A 186 -0.81 13.60 10.54
C SER A 186 0.66 13.55 10.93
N ILE A 187 1.47 12.76 10.23
CA ILE A 187 2.94 12.72 10.39
C ILE A 187 3.54 14.10 10.09
N GLN A 188 3.20 14.71 8.95
CA GLN A 188 3.67 16.05 8.59
C GLN A 188 3.32 17.11 9.63
N ARG A 189 2.14 17.00 10.27
CA ARG A 189 1.75 17.90 11.37
C ARG A 189 2.51 17.62 12.67
N ALA A 190 2.84 16.37 12.96
CA ALA A 190 3.66 16.04 14.13
C ALA A 190 5.09 16.59 13.97
N GLU A 191 5.68 16.44 12.79
CA GLU A 191 7.04 16.91 12.47
C GLU A 191 7.13 18.45 12.41
N SER A 192 6.06 19.14 12.00
CA SER A 192 6.05 20.62 12.00
C SER A 192 5.96 21.23 13.40
N VAL A 193 5.44 20.46 14.36
CA VAL A 193 5.28 20.87 15.76
C VAL A 193 6.56 20.59 16.55
N VAL A 194 7.24 19.48 16.28
CA VAL A 194 8.49 19.09 16.95
C VAL A 194 9.62 18.96 15.92
N ALA A 195 10.55 19.91 15.95
CA ALA A 195 11.68 19.96 15.02
C ALA A 195 12.65 18.78 15.16
N GLU A 196 12.87 18.31 16.39
CA GLU A 196 13.76 17.17 16.69
C GLU A 196 13.03 16.13 17.55
N PRO A 197 12.32 15.16 16.93
CA PRO A 197 11.69 14.08 17.68
C PRO A 197 12.75 13.15 18.27
N SER A 198 12.43 12.52 19.41
CA SER A 198 13.26 11.45 19.97
C SER A 198 13.46 10.32 18.95
N GLU A 199 14.57 9.59 19.02
CA GLU A 199 14.89 8.51 18.08
C GLU A 199 13.77 7.45 17.98
N VAL A 200 13.10 7.16 19.10
CA VAL A 200 11.94 6.24 19.16
C VAL A 200 10.78 6.75 18.32
N VAL A 201 10.38 8.01 18.51
CA VAL A 201 9.27 8.62 17.76
C VAL A 201 9.64 8.76 16.29
N ALA A 202 10.88 9.14 15.98
CA ALA A 202 11.37 9.24 14.60
C ALA A 202 11.30 7.89 13.87
N ALA A 203 11.70 6.80 14.54
CA ALA A 203 11.64 5.45 13.98
C ALA A 203 10.19 5.01 13.71
N GLU A 204 9.28 5.29 14.63
CA GLU A 204 7.86 4.99 14.46
C GLU A 204 7.20 5.79 13.32
N LEU A 205 7.45 7.11 13.26
CA LEU A 205 6.98 7.96 12.17
C LEU A 205 7.51 7.47 10.82
N ALA A 206 8.80 7.11 10.73
CA ALA A 206 9.40 6.59 9.51
C ALA A 206 8.75 5.27 9.05
N ALA A 207 8.44 4.36 9.98
CA ALA A 207 7.74 3.11 9.68
C ALA A 207 6.31 3.35 9.16
N MET A 208 5.55 4.23 9.83
CA MET A 208 4.20 4.60 9.39
C MET A 208 4.20 5.31 8.04
N GLN A 209 5.18 6.19 7.79
CA GLN A 209 5.32 6.89 6.52
C GLN A 209 5.65 5.91 5.39
N ALA A 210 6.61 5.01 5.61
CA ALA A 210 6.96 3.95 4.64
C ALA A 210 5.75 3.09 4.25
N GLN A 211 4.96 2.66 5.24
CA GLN A 211 3.74 1.90 5.01
C GLN A 211 2.67 2.74 4.30
N ALA A 212 2.51 4.02 4.66
CA ALA A 212 1.54 4.91 4.01
C ALA A 212 1.90 5.21 2.56
N SER A 213 3.18 5.46 2.26
CA SER A 213 3.67 5.63 0.89
C SER A 213 3.39 4.38 0.04
N PHE A 214 3.60 3.19 0.59
CA PHE A 214 3.25 1.94 -0.09
C PHE A 214 1.73 1.81 -0.27
N GLY A 215 0.95 2.00 0.79
CA GLY A 215 -0.51 1.89 0.76
C GLY A 215 -1.20 2.90 -0.19
N ASP A 216 -0.57 4.05 -0.45
CA ASP A 216 -1.05 5.08 -1.38
C ASP A 216 -0.55 4.87 -2.83
N GLY A 217 0.15 3.77 -3.12
CA GLY A 217 0.63 3.46 -4.47
C GLY A 217 1.92 4.16 -4.88
N LYS A 218 2.62 4.84 -3.95
CA LYS A 218 3.84 5.62 -4.23
C LYS A 218 5.09 4.76 -4.10
N TRP A 219 5.24 3.78 -4.99
CA TRP A 219 6.29 2.75 -4.92
C TRP A 219 7.71 3.31 -4.79
N ALA A 220 8.05 4.34 -5.57
CA ALA A 220 9.38 4.95 -5.54
C ALA A 220 9.72 5.58 -4.18
N ALA A 221 8.74 6.27 -3.58
CA ALA A 221 8.88 6.86 -2.25
C ALA A 221 8.97 5.76 -1.18
N ALA A 222 8.08 4.77 -1.26
CA ALA A 222 8.05 3.63 -0.35
C ALA A 222 9.40 2.90 -0.29
N VAL A 223 9.99 2.55 -1.44
CA VAL A 223 11.32 1.92 -1.48
C VAL A 223 12.37 2.83 -0.85
N GLY A 224 12.36 4.11 -1.23
CA GLY A 224 13.29 5.11 -0.72
C GLY A 224 13.24 5.24 0.80
N GLU A 225 12.07 5.13 1.41
CA GLU A 225 11.82 5.19 2.85
C GLU A 225 12.16 3.86 3.54
N ILE A 226 11.68 2.73 3.03
CA ILE A 226 11.88 1.39 3.60
C ILE A 226 13.36 1.05 3.70
N GLN A 227 14.15 1.33 2.65
CA GLN A 227 15.59 1.02 2.65
C GLN A 227 16.40 1.80 3.68
N ARG A 228 15.82 2.86 4.27
CA ARG A 228 16.43 3.66 5.36
C ARG A 228 16.03 3.17 6.75
N LEU A 229 15.02 2.31 6.87
CA LEU A 229 14.59 1.75 8.15
C LEU A 229 15.67 0.85 8.75
N SER A 230 15.66 0.69 10.07
CA SER A 230 16.55 -0.20 10.82
C SER A 230 15.70 -1.06 11.73
N LEU A 231 15.83 -2.39 11.59
CA LEU A 231 15.03 -3.33 12.38
C LEU A 231 15.28 -3.15 13.88
N ASP A 232 16.54 -2.97 14.28
CA ASP A 232 16.94 -2.75 15.68
C ASP A 232 16.27 -1.50 16.28
N ARG A 233 16.22 -0.40 15.52
CA ARG A 233 15.54 0.83 15.94
C ARG A 233 14.03 0.66 16.05
N LEU A 234 13.41 -0.05 15.11
CA LEU A 234 11.98 -0.32 15.14
C LEU A 234 11.60 -1.26 16.30
N ALA A 235 12.46 -2.24 16.61
CA ALA A 235 12.30 -3.11 17.76
C ALA A 235 12.44 -2.32 19.08
N ALA A 236 13.47 -1.47 19.20
CA ALA A 236 13.68 -0.62 20.38
C ALA A 236 12.54 0.40 20.57
N ALA A 237 11.96 0.90 19.48
CA ALA A 237 10.80 1.78 19.51
C ALA A 237 9.47 1.06 19.81
N GLY A 238 9.49 -0.29 19.91
CA GLY A 238 8.29 -1.10 20.16
C GLY A 238 7.35 -1.22 18.96
N VAL A 239 7.75 -0.77 17.77
CA VAL A 239 6.92 -0.80 16.55
C VAL A 239 6.65 -2.24 16.12
N ILE A 240 7.70 -3.06 16.04
CA ILE A 240 7.58 -4.49 15.70
C ILE A 240 6.86 -5.24 16.82
N GLY A 241 7.19 -4.95 18.09
CA GLY A 241 6.56 -5.59 19.25
C GLY A 241 5.07 -5.24 19.41
N GLY A 242 4.64 -4.08 18.89
CA GLY A 242 3.24 -3.64 18.88
C GLY A 242 2.35 -4.49 17.97
N GLY A 243 2.92 -5.21 17.00
CA GLY A 243 2.19 -6.18 16.17
C GLY A 243 1.19 -5.57 15.18
N VAL A 244 1.33 -4.28 14.84
CA VAL A 244 0.59 -3.63 13.74
C VAL A 244 1.31 -3.84 12.40
N VAL A 245 2.64 -3.81 12.44
CA VAL A 245 3.53 -4.11 11.31
C VAL A 245 4.63 -5.06 11.78
N THR A 246 5.11 -5.90 10.87
CA THR A 246 6.16 -6.88 11.13
C THR A 246 7.40 -6.63 10.27
N ALA A 247 8.50 -7.31 10.59
CA ALA A 247 9.68 -7.28 9.73
C ALA A 247 9.39 -7.88 8.34
N ARG A 248 8.53 -8.91 8.30
CA ARG A 248 8.05 -9.54 7.07
C ARG A 248 7.32 -8.54 6.16
N ASP A 249 6.48 -7.68 6.73
CA ASP A 249 5.77 -6.65 5.97
C ASP A 249 6.72 -5.74 5.21
N PHE A 250 7.73 -5.19 5.89
CA PHE A 250 8.70 -4.30 5.24
C PHE A 250 9.57 -5.01 4.22
N ALA A 251 9.92 -6.28 4.45
CA ALA A 251 10.60 -7.10 3.45
C ALA A 251 9.75 -7.26 2.18
N LEU A 252 8.46 -7.55 2.34
CA LEU A 252 7.53 -7.71 1.23
C LEU A 252 7.29 -6.39 0.49
N TYR A 253 6.98 -5.31 1.21
CA TYR A 253 6.68 -4.00 0.64
C TYR A 253 7.89 -3.44 -0.11
N GLY A 254 9.09 -3.53 0.50
CA GLY A 254 10.33 -3.06 -0.11
C GLY A 254 10.69 -3.86 -1.36
N THR A 255 10.48 -5.18 -1.34
CA THR A 255 10.74 -6.05 -2.49
C THR A 255 9.79 -5.76 -3.64
N LEU A 256 8.47 -5.76 -3.41
CA LEU A 256 7.47 -5.54 -4.46
C LEU A 256 7.57 -4.15 -5.08
N ALA A 257 7.68 -3.10 -4.25
CA ALA A 257 7.83 -1.73 -4.76
C ALA A 257 9.19 -1.54 -5.47
N GLY A 258 10.24 -2.23 -5.00
CA GLY A 258 11.56 -2.25 -5.63
C GLY A 258 11.51 -2.83 -7.03
N LEU A 259 10.92 -4.02 -7.18
CA LEU A 259 10.75 -4.69 -8.47
C LEU A 259 9.86 -3.92 -9.44
N ALA A 260 8.91 -3.13 -8.94
CA ALA A 260 8.01 -2.33 -9.77
C ALA A 260 8.67 -1.07 -10.38
N VAL A 261 9.72 -0.52 -9.76
CA VAL A 261 10.28 0.79 -10.15
C VAL A 261 11.78 0.77 -10.43
N LEU A 262 12.56 -0.05 -9.72
CA LEU A 262 14.01 0.01 -9.79
C LEU A 262 14.56 -0.80 -10.96
N GLY A 263 15.65 -0.30 -11.55
CA GLY A 263 16.50 -1.09 -12.43
C GLY A 263 17.42 -2.02 -11.64
N ARG A 264 18.02 -2.99 -12.32
CA ARG A 264 18.86 -4.05 -11.71
C ARG A 264 19.98 -3.52 -10.80
N ASP A 265 20.68 -2.47 -11.22
CA ASP A 265 21.80 -1.90 -10.44
C ASP A 265 21.32 -1.28 -9.13
N ARG A 266 20.17 -0.59 -9.16
CA ARG A 266 19.57 0.03 -7.97
C ARG A 266 18.94 -1.01 -7.05
N VAL A 267 18.39 -2.10 -7.60
CA VAL A 267 17.95 -3.26 -6.78
C VAL A 267 19.15 -3.83 -6.02
N LYS A 268 20.29 -4.01 -6.69
CA LYS A 268 21.50 -4.47 -6.02
C LYS A 268 21.94 -3.53 -4.91
N GLU A 269 22.12 -2.25 -5.23
CA GLU A 269 22.63 -1.25 -4.30
C GLU A 269 21.72 -1.01 -3.09
N LEU A 270 20.41 -0.82 -3.34
CA LEU A 270 19.48 -0.35 -2.31
C LEU A 270 18.83 -1.48 -1.51
N LEU A 271 18.70 -2.69 -2.10
CA LEU A 271 17.98 -3.80 -1.48
C LEU A 271 18.88 -5.01 -1.18
N ILE A 272 19.74 -5.43 -2.10
CA ILE A 272 20.54 -6.66 -1.91
C ILE A 272 21.78 -6.39 -1.03
N ASP A 273 22.56 -5.37 -1.37
CA ASP A 273 23.82 -5.06 -0.69
C ASP A 273 23.58 -4.17 0.57
N ASN A 274 22.34 -3.72 0.79
CA ASN A 274 21.96 -2.90 1.94
C ASN A 274 21.78 -3.76 3.20
N VAL A 275 22.75 -3.65 4.11
CA VAL A 275 22.77 -4.37 5.40
C VAL A 275 21.49 -4.16 6.22
N ARG A 276 20.94 -2.94 6.23
CA ARG A 276 19.73 -2.65 7.01
C ARG A 276 18.52 -3.37 6.43
N PHE A 277 18.38 -3.36 5.11
CA PHE A 277 17.27 -4.05 4.45
C PHE A 277 17.43 -5.58 4.52
N SER A 278 18.67 -6.08 4.48
CA SER A 278 18.95 -7.51 4.64
C SER A 278 18.38 -8.09 5.94
N GLN A 279 18.41 -7.33 7.05
CA GLN A 279 17.81 -7.76 8.33
C GLN A 279 16.30 -8.04 8.20
N PHE A 280 15.58 -7.28 7.35
CA PHE A 280 14.16 -7.55 7.09
C PHE A 280 14.00 -8.77 6.17
N LEU A 281 14.86 -8.91 5.15
CA LEU A 281 14.84 -10.05 4.23
C LEU A 281 15.09 -11.40 4.93
N ASP A 282 15.83 -11.41 6.04
CA ASP A 282 16.04 -12.61 6.86
C ASP A 282 14.72 -13.20 7.40
N HIS A 283 13.69 -12.37 7.57
CA HIS A 283 12.34 -12.80 7.97
C HIS A 283 11.45 -13.25 6.79
N MET A 284 11.91 -13.08 5.55
CA MET A 284 11.21 -13.53 4.34
C MET A 284 12.21 -13.93 3.23
N PRO A 285 12.86 -15.11 3.35
CA PRO A 285 13.90 -15.57 2.42
C PRO A 285 13.41 -15.73 0.96
N GLU A 286 12.11 -15.90 0.74
CA GLU A 286 11.48 -15.91 -0.59
C GLU A 286 11.71 -14.59 -1.32
N CYS A 287 11.61 -13.46 -0.61
CA CYS A 287 11.86 -12.12 -1.16
C CYS A 287 13.34 -11.95 -1.53
N GLN A 288 14.26 -12.45 -0.70
CA GLN A 288 15.69 -12.40 -1.00
C GLN A 288 16.03 -13.17 -2.28
N ARG A 289 15.49 -14.39 -2.42
CA ARG A 289 15.66 -15.23 -3.62
C ARG A 289 15.06 -14.56 -4.87
N LEU A 290 13.89 -13.94 -4.72
CA LEU A 290 13.24 -13.18 -5.78
C LEU A 290 14.12 -12.01 -6.28
N LEU A 291 14.66 -11.20 -5.37
CA LEU A 291 15.56 -10.10 -5.71
C LEU A 291 16.83 -10.59 -6.42
N GLN A 292 17.42 -11.70 -5.95
CA GLN A 292 18.61 -12.30 -6.58
C GLN A 292 18.33 -12.78 -8.01
N SER A 293 17.17 -13.41 -8.27
CA SER A 293 16.81 -13.86 -9.62
C SER A 293 16.47 -12.70 -10.55
N PHE A 294 15.84 -11.64 -10.05
CA PHE A 294 15.64 -10.40 -10.81
C PHE A 294 16.98 -9.75 -11.17
N TYR A 295 17.90 -9.61 -10.22
CA TYR A 295 19.23 -9.05 -10.47
C TYR A 295 20.02 -9.88 -11.51
N GLY A 296 19.96 -11.21 -11.38
CA GLY A 296 20.58 -12.16 -12.32
C GLY A 296 19.92 -12.25 -13.69
N ALA A 297 18.87 -11.46 -13.98
CA ALA A 297 18.08 -11.50 -15.21
C ALA A 297 17.45 -12.88 -15.51
N ARG A 298 17.22 -13.70 -14.48
CA ARG A 298 16.44 -14.95 -14.55
C ARG A 298 14.98 -14.61 -14.27
N TYR A 299 14.33 -13.98 -15.26
CA TYR A 299 13.00 -13.40 -15.10
C TYR A 299 11.89 -14.46 -15.02
N ASP A 300 12.10 -15.62 -15.63
CA ASP A 300 11.26 -16.81 -15.47
C ASP A 300 11.17 -17.26 -13.99
N ASP A 301 12.32 -17.45 -13.35
CA ASP A 301 12.38 -17.81 -11.92
C ASP A 301 11.86 -16.68 -11.02
N ALA A 302 12.14 -15.41 -11.38
CA ALA A 302 11.60 -14.27 -10.64
C ALA A 302 10.06 -14.23 -10.68
N LEU A 303 9.45 -14.43 -11.86
CA LEU A 303 7.98 -14.45 -12.01
C LEU A 303 7.35 -15.65 -11.29
N GLN A 304 8.00 -16.82 -11.33
CA GLN A 304 7.53 -17.98 -10.58
C GLN A 304 7.57 -17.73 -9.06
N ARG A 305 8.65 -17.11 -8.55
CA ARG A 305 8.76 -16.73 -7.13
C ARG A 305 7.75 -15.67 -6.72
N LEU A 306 7.46 -14.71 -7.61
CA LEU A 306 6.42 -13.72 -7.39
C LEU A 306 5.05 -14.38 -7.17
N GLU A 307 4.73 -15.42 -7.94
CA GLU A 307 3.49 -16.18 -7.76
C GLU A 307 3.49 -16.99 -6.45
N GLN A 308 4.66 -17.48 -5.99
CA GLN A 308 4.77 -18.18 -4.70
C GLN A 308 4.48 -17.27 -3.50
N ILE A 309 4.91 -16.00 -3.54
CA ILE A 309 4.66 -15.05 -2.43
C ILE A 309 3.27 -14.42 -2.47
N LYS A 310 2.51 -14.64 -3.54
CA LYS A 310 1.20 -14.02 -3.76
C LYS A 310 0.17 -14.36 -2.68
N SER A 311 0.24 -15.56 -2.11
CA SER A 311 -0.61 -15.96 -0.98
C SER A 311 -0.47 -15.01 0.20
N PHE A 312 0.76 -14.63 0.57
CA PHE A 312 1.04 -13.65 1.62
C PHE A 312 0.56 -12.25 1.24
N CYS A 313 0.66 -11.87 -0.03
CA CYS A 313 0.16 -10.59 -0.51
C CYS A 313 -1.37 -10.47 -0.41
N LEU A 314 -2.10 -11.55 -0.68
CA LEU A 314 -3.56 -11.54 -0.73
C LEU A 314 -4.22 -11.47 0.65
N ILE A 315 -3.52 -11.86 1.72
CA ILE A 315 -4.01 -11.75 3.09
C ILE A 315 -3.63 -10.43 3.76
N ASP A 316 -2.74 -9.64 3.16
CA ASP A 316 -2.29 -8.38 3.72
C ASP A 316 -3.17 -7.22 3.23
N PRO A 317 -3.74 -6.40 4.14
CA PRO A 317 -4.65 -5.31 3.79
C PRO A 317 -3.96 -4.13 3.09
N VAL A 318 -2.63 -4.04 3.14
CA VAL A 318 -1.86 -2.99 2.48
C VAL A 318 -1.53 -3.39 1.04
N VAL A 319 -1.05 -4.62 0.83
CA VAL A 319 -0.63 -5.11 -0.49
C VAL A 319 -1.81 -5.62 -1.32
N GLY A 320 -2.72 -6.35 -0.69
CA GLY A 320 -3.81 -7.06 -1.37
C GLY A 320 -4.60 -6.19 -2.35
N PRO A 321 -5.02 -4.96 -1.99
CA PRO A 321 -5.74 -4.08 -2.91
C PRO A 321 -4.94 -3.70 -4.17
N HIS A 322 -3.61 -3.70 -4.08
CA HIS A 322 -2.71 -3.26 -5.14
C HIS A 322 -2.08 -4.40 -5.94
N MET A 323 -2.26 -5.65 -5.52
CA MET A 323 -1.51 -6.80 -6.04
C MET A 323 -1.62 -6.95 -7.56
N ALA A 324 -2.81 -6.77 -8.14
CA ALA A 324 -3.01 -6.86 -9.59
C ALA A 324 -2.22 -5.77 -10.35
N ALA A 325 -2.29 -4.52 -9.87
CA ALA A 325 -1.57 -3.40 -10.47
C ALA A 325 -0.04 -3.54 -10.30
N LEU A 326 0.41 -3.97 -9.12
CA LEU A 326 1.82 -4.24 -8.82
C LEU A 326 2.37 -5.36 -9.70
N GLN A 327 1.65 -6.46 -9.87
CA GLN A 327 2.07 -7.57 -10.73
C GLN A 327 2.27 -7.08 -12.17
N GLN A 328 1.32 -6.30 -12.70
CA GLN A 328 1.44 -5.73 -14.03
C GLN A 328 2.65 -4.79 -14.14
N GLN A 329 2.86 -3.92 -13.15
CA GLN A 329 3.96 -2.96 -13.18
C GLN A 329 5.34 -3.64 -13.06
N ILE A 330 5.44 -4.72 -12.29
CA ILE A 330 6.66 -5.54 -12.21
C ILE A 330 6.94 -6.20 -13.57
N VAL A 331 5.92 -6.79 -14.21
CA VAL A 331 6.07 -7.38 -15.56
C VAL A 331 6.49 -6.31 -16.57
N ASP A 332 5.87 -5.13 -16.54
CA ASP A 332 6.24 -4.01 -17.40
C ASP A 332 7.71 -3.61 -17.20
N ASN A 333 8.16 -3.47 -15.95
CA ASN A 333 9.56 -3.16 -15.64
C ASN A 333 10.51 -4.24 -16.17
N ILE A 334 10.17 -5.52 -15.96
CA ILE A 334 10.94 -6.66 -16.49
C ILE A 334 11.06 -6.58 -18.03
N VAL A 335 9.97 -6.29 -18.73
CA VAL A 335 9.95 -6.15 -20.20
C VAL A 335 10.88 -5.02 -20.66
N VAL A 336 10.86 -3.84 -20.00
CA VAL A 336 11.80 -2.75 -20.29
C VAL A 336 13.25 -3.20 -20.07
N LEU A 337 13.53 -3.83 -18.94
CA LEU A 337 14.89 -4.26 -18.59
C LEU A 337 15.41 -5.36 -19.51
N TYR A 338 14.54 -6.26 -19.95
CA TYR A 338 14.88 -7.35 -20.86
C TYR A 338 15.19 -6.83 -22.27
N THR A 339 14.48 -5.81 -22.76
CA THR A 339 14.69 -5.25 -24.11
C THR A 339 15.93 -4.35 -24.22
N ARG A 340 16.33 -3.71 -23.12
CA ARG A 340 17.43 -2.73 -23.07
C ARG A 340 18.77 -3.16 -23.72
N PRO A 341 19.29 -4.40 -23.51
CA PRO A 341 20.56 -4.84 -24.09
C PRO A 341 20.47 -5.26 -25.56
N PHE A 342 19.27 -5.46 -26.13
CA PHE A 342 19.12 -5.98 -27.49
C PHE A 342 18.89 -4.86 -28.50
N VAL A 343 19.51 -4.99 -29.69
CA VAL A 343 19.18 -4.16 -30.86
C VAL A 343 18.01 -4.75 -31.63
N SER A 344 17.96 -6.08 -31.75
CA SER A 344 16.82 -6.80 -32.32
C SER A 344 16.57 -8.09 -31.54
N ILE A 345 15.31 -8.48 -31.39
CA ILE A 345 14.93 -9.69 -30.68
C ILE A 345 13.67 -10.32 -31.28
N ARG A 346 13.67 -11.65 -31.39
CA ARG A 346 12.50 -12.43 -31.82
C ARG A 346 11.46 -12.48 -30.69
N MET A 347 10.22 -12.12 -30.99
CA MET A 347 9.11 -12.10 -30.03
C MET A 347 8.85 -13.48 -29.44
N ALA A 348 8.87 -14.55 -30.24
CA ALA A 348 8.78 -15.94 -29.76
C ALA A 348 9.80 -16.31 -28.66
N SER A 349 11.02 -15.78 -28.75
CA SER A 349 12.06 -16.04 -27.75
C SER A 349 11.82 -15.20 -26.48
N MET A 350 11.40 -13.95 -26.65
CA MET A 350 11.07 -13.05 -25.55
C MET A 350 9.83 -13.53 -24.77
N ALA A 351 8.78 -13.97 -25.46
CA ALA A 351 7.55 -14.48 -24.85
C ALA A 351 7.83 -15.70 -23.96
N ARG A 352 8.68 -16.63 -24.44
CA ARG A 352 9.13 -17.78 -23.65
C ARG A 352 9.96 -17.39 -22.43
N ALA A 353 10.93 -16.47 -22.60
CA ALA A 353 11.81 -16.04 -21.51
C ALA A 353 11.08 -15.27 -20.41
N LEU A 354 10.00 -14.56 -20.76
CA LEU A 354 9.19 -13.75 -19.84
C LEU A 354 7.87 -14.42 -19.46
N CYS A 355 7.69 -15.70 -19.79
CA CYS A 355 6.52 -16.52 -19.46
C CYS A 355 5.16 -15.92 -19.90
N PHE A 356 5.11 -15.27 -21.07
CA PHE A 356 3.85 -14.83 -21.67
C PHE A 356 3.06 -16.03 -22.21
N ALA A 357 1.73 -15.98 -22.07
CA ALA A 357 0.83 -17.06 -22.51
C ALA A 357 0.81 -17.24 -24.04
N SER A 358 0.98 -16.15 -24.79
CA SER A 358 1.04 -16.14 -26.25
C SER A 358 1.93 -15.00 -26.75
N GLU A 359 2.35 -15.09 -28.01
CA GLU A 359 3.06 -13.98 -28.68
C GLU A 359 2.17 -12.75 -28.83
N ASP A 360 0.87 -12.93 -29.11
CA ASP A 360 -0.11 -11.84 -29.21
C ASP A 360 -0.23 -11.04 -27.89
N ALA A 361 -0.16 -11.72 -26.74
CA ALA A 361 -0.21 -11.06 -25.43
C ALA A 361 1.05 -10.22 -25.17
N LEU A 362 2.20 -10.71 -25.61
CA LEU A 362 3.45 -9.95 -25.58
C LEU A 362 3.37 -8.76 -26.54
N GLU A 363 2.85 -8.96 -27.75
CA GLU A 363 2.68 -7.90 -28.76
C GLU A 363 1.83 -6.75 -28.22
N ALA A 364 0.65 -7.05 -27.67
CA ALA A 364 -0.23 -6.05 -27.08
C ALA A 364 0.46 -5.26 -25.95
N THR A 365 1.28 -5.95 -25.15
CA THR A 365 2.08 -5.32 -24.08
C THR A 365 3.15 -4.40 -24.66
N LEU A 366 3.90 -4.86 -25.68
CA LEU A 366 4.93 -4.08 -26.34
C LEU A 366 4.37 -2.86 -27.06
N VAL A 367 3.24 -2.98 -27.75
CA VAL A 367 2.54 -1.86 -28.40
C VAL A 367 2.20 -0.79 -27.38
N ARG A 368 1.54 -1.16 -26.27
CA ARG A 368 1.20 -0.23 -25.17
C ARG A 368 2.45 0.48 -24.63
N MET A 369 3.56 -0.24 -24.47
CA MET A 369 4.81 0.32 -23.93
C MET A 369 5.56 1.21 -24.93
N ILE A 370 5.46 0.92 -26.23
CA ILE A 370 6.01 1.76 -27.30
C ILE A 370 5.20 3.06 -27.41
N GLU A 371 3.87 2.98 -27.39
CA GLU A 371 2.97 4.13 -27.39
C GLU A 371 3.18 5.02 -26.16
N ALA A 372 3.37 4.41 -24.99
CA ALA A 372 3.72 5.12 -23.75
C ALA A 372 5.14 5.69 -23.73
N GLY A 373 5.97 5.40 -24.74
CA GLY A 373 7.35 5.88 -24.84
C GLY A 373 8.34 5.23 -23.86
N LEU A 374 7.97 4.11 -23.22
CA LEU A 374 8.84 3.36 -22.31
C LEU A 374 9.89 2.53 -23.08
N ILE A 375 9.55 2.09 -24.29
CA ILE A 375 10.42 1.31 -25.16
C ILE A 375 10.51 2.00 -26.52
N HIS A 376 11.72 2.38 -26.93
CA HIS A 376 11.99 2.96 -28.25
C HIS A 376 12.31 1.86 -29.27
N ALA A 377 11.28 1.20 -29.79
CA ALA A 377 11.40 0.10 -30.75
C ALA A 377 10.29 0.12 -31.82
N ARG A 378 10.42 -0.73 -32.85
CA ARG A 378 9.39 -1.05 -33.84
C ARG A 378 9.17 -2.56 -33.86
N ILE A 379 7.93 -2.95 -34.07
CA ILE A 379 7.53 -4.35 -34.23
C ILE A 379 7.38 -4.61 -35.73
N ASP A 380 8.12 -5.58 -36.24
CA ASP A 380 7.86 -6.14 -37.55
C ASP A 380 6.95 -7.36 -37.40
N ALA A 381 5.65 -7.14 -37.64
CA ALA A 381 4.62 -8.18 -37.52
C ALA A 381 4.80 -9.31 -38.55
N THR A 382 5.49 -9.07 -39.68
CA THR A 382 5.70 -10.11 -40.70
C THR A 382 6.79 -11.10 -40.29
N THR A 383 7.83 -10.62 -39.59
CA THR A 383 8.95 -11.46 -39.15
C THR A 383 8.89 -11.83 -37.67
N GLY A 384 8.01 -11.20 -36.88
CA GLY A 384 7.89 -11.39 -35.43
C GLY A 384 9.12 -10.90 -34.67
N ILE A 385 9.73 -9.80 -35.14
CA ILE A 385 10.97 -9.24 -34.57
C ILE A 385 10.71 -7.83 -34.03
N LEU A 386 11.14 -7.60 -32.80
CA LEU A 386 11.22 -6.27 -32.20
C LEU A 386 12.60 -5.68 -32.53
N VAL A 387 12.64 -4.53 -33.19
CA VAL A 387 13.86 -3.82 -33.57
C VAL A 387 13.92 -2.48 -32.86
N LYS A 388 15.00 -2.22 -32.13
CA LYS A 388 15.24 -0.96 -31.43
C LYS A 388 15.35 0.18 -32.45
N GLN A 389 14.64 1.28 -32.20
CA GLN A 389 14.80 2.49 -32.99
C GLN A 389 16.08 3.18 -32.54
N ILE A 390 17.13 3.05 -33.34
CA ILE A 390 18.35 3.83 -33.19
C ILE A 390 18.16 5.05 -34.10
N GLY A 391 17.64 6.14 -33.53
CA GLY A 391 17.65 7.44 -34.21
C GLY A 391 19.08 7.99 -34.28
N ASP A 392 19.40 8.73 -35.34
CA ASP A 392 20.63 9.53 -35.34
C ASP A 392 20.46 10.60 -34.24
N PRO A 393 21.37 10.70 -33.26
CA PRO A 393 21.29 11.74 -32.22
C PRO A 393 21.21 13.16 -32.81
N ARG A 394 21.70 13.37 -34.03
CA ARG A 394 21.54 14.63 -34.76
C ARG A 394 20.10 14.89 -35.19
N ASP A 395 19.42 13.87 -35.73
CA ASP A 395 18.02 13.99 -36.17
C ASP A 395 17.09 14.18 -34.96
N ASP A 396 17.34 13.51 -33.84
CA ASP A 396 16.59 13.70 -32.60
C ASP A 396 16.81 15.11 -32.01
N ALA A 397 18.03 15.63 -32.08
CA ALA A 397 18.33 17.01 -31.68
C ALA A 397 17.60 18.02 -32.57
N LEU A 398 17.60 17.82 -33.90
CA LEU A 398 16.89 18.67 -34.86
C LEU A 398 15.38 18.67 -34.60
N ARG A 399 14.77 17.49 -34.44
CA ARG A 399 13.34 17.38 -34.13
C ARG A 399 12.96 18.05 -32.82
N LYS A 400 13.81 17.97 -31.78
CA LYS A 400 13.60 18.70 -30.53
C LYS A 400 13.63 20.21 -30.73
N VAL A 401 14.60 20.71 -31.51
CA VAL A 401 14.72 22.14 -31.82
C VAL A 401 13.52 22.62 -32.64
N GLU A 402 13.07 21.86 -33.63
CA GLU A 402 11.87 22.19 -34.43
C GLU A 402 10.62 22.25 -33.56
N LYS A 403 10.42 21.29 -32.65
CA LYS A 403 9.28 21.29 -31.73
C LYS A 403 9.30 22.49 -30.79
N LEU A 404 10.46 22.77 -30.18
CA LEU A 404 10.66 23.96 -29.35
C LEU A 404 10.39 25.24 -30.13
N HIS A 405 10.91 25.35 -31.35
CA HIS A 405 10.69 26.50 -32.22
C HIS A 405 9.20 26.70 -32.54
N GLY A 406 8.47 25.63 -32.84
CA GLY A 406 7.02 25.68 -33.07
C GLY A 406 6.24 26.14 -31.84
N GLU A 407 6.57 25.61 -30.65
CA GLU A 407 5.96 26.03 -29.38
C GLU A 407 6.26 27.51 -29.07
N PHE A 408 7.50 27.95 -29.29
CA PHE A 408 7.90 29.35 -29.12
C PHE A 408 7.22 30.29 -30.12
N SER A 409 7.11 29.89 -31.39
CA SER A 409 6.46 30.69 -32.44
C SER A 409 4.98 30.90 -32.14
N LEU A 410 4.28 29.82 -31.77
CA LEU A 410 2.87 29.88 -31.38
C LEU A 410 2.67 30.78 -30.16
N LEU A 411 3.54 30.66 -29.16
CA LEU A 411 3.49 31.53 -27.98
C LEU A 411 3.69 33.00 -28.34
N ALA A 412 4.65 33.31 -29.23
CA ALA A 412 4.89 34.67 -29.68
C ALA A 412 3.69 35.25 -30.46
N GLU A 413 3.07 34.47 -31.34
CA GLU A 413 1.85 34.87 -32.06
C GLU A 413 0.67 35.12 -31.11
N LEU A 414 0.47 34.24 -30.13
CA LEU A 414 -0.57 34.42 -29.11
C LEU A 414 -0.32 35.67 -28.25
N MET A 415 0.93 35.94 -27.87
CA MET A 415 1.31 37.15 -27.14
C MET A 415 1.08 38.41 -27.99
N ALA A 416 1.45 38.39 -29.28
CA ALA A 416 1.20 39.50 -30.19
C ALA A 416 -0.31 39.79 -30.36
N THR A 417 -1.11 38.74 -30.55
CA THR A 417 -2.58 38.84 -30.64
C THR A 417 -3.17 39.40 -29.34
N ARG A 418 -2.64 38.99 -28.17
CA ARG A 418 -3.08 39.50 -26.87
C ARG A 418 -2.75 40.98 -26.69
N ILE A 419 -1.58 41.43 -27.14
CA ILE A 419 -1.18 42.85 -27.10
C ILE A 419 -2.12 43.68 -27.97
N GLN A 420 -2.37 43.26 -29.21
CA GLN A 420 -3.32 43.93 -30.11
C GLN A 420 -4.71 44.08 -29.50
N TYR A 421 -5.24 43.00 -28.91
CA TYR A 421 -6.52 43.04 -28.22
C TYR A 421 -6.54 44.07 -27.07
N LEU A 422 -5.47 44.12 -26.25
CA LEU A 422 -5.37 45.07 -25.14
C LEU A 422 -5.24 46.52 -25.62
N GLU A 423 -4.55 46.76 -26.74
CA GLU A 423 -4.44 48.08 -27.37
C GLU A 423 -5.80 48.56 -27.88
N GLU A 424 -6.56 47.70 -28.56
CA GLU A 424 -7.93 48.00 -29.03
C GLU A 424 -8.90 48.29 -27.87
N GLU A 425 -8.81 47.53 -26.77
CA GLU A 425 -9.61 47.73 -25.56
C GLU A 425 -9.25 49.04 -24.85
N SER A 426 -7.97 49.44 -24.87
CA SER A 426 -7.50 50.71 -24.32
C SER A 426 -7.88 51.94 -25.17
N GLY A 427 -7.96 51.78 -26.50
CA GLY A 427 -8.40 52.80 -27.45
C GLY A 427 -9.91 53.06 -27.46
N HIS A 428 -10.71 52.11 -26.97
CA HIS A 428 -12.18 52.22 -26.88
C HIS A 428 -12.70 52.87 -25.59
N ARG A 429 -11.84 53.46 -24.75
CA ARG A 429 -12.33 54.26 -23.60
C ARG A 429 -12.97 55.55 -24.12
N PRO A 430 -14.30 55.76 -23.96
CA PRO A 430 -14.92 57.00 -24.40
C PRO A 430 -14.30 58.16 -23.62
N ALA A 431 -13.90 59.22 -24.35
CA ALA A 431 -13.43 60.46 -23.75
C ALA A 431 -14.49 60.93 -22.74
N VAL A 432 -14.13 60.92 -21.45
CA VAL A 432 -14.94 61.53 -20.40
C VAL A 432 -14.96 63.03 -20.72
N ALA A 433 -16.03 63.46 -21.40
CA ALA A 433 -16.30 64.85 -21.67
C ALA A 433 -16.41 65.56 -20.32
N GLY A 434 -15.40 66.35 -19.98
CA GLY A 434 -15.47 67.29 -18.89
C GLY A 434 -16.67 68.21 -19.12
N ARG A 435 -17.59 68.22 -18.17
CA ARG A 435 -18.47 69.36 -17.94
C ARG A 435 -18.38 69.77 -16.48
N ARG A 436 -18.09 71.07 -16.35
CA ARG A 436 -18.17 71.92 -15.18
C ARG A 436 -19.54 71.86 -14.52
#